data_AF-A0A2H3TY04-F1
#
_entry.id   AF-A0A2H3TY04-F1
#
_cell.length_a   1.000
_cell.length_b   1.000
_cell.length_c   1.000
_cell.angle_alpha   90.00
_cell.angle_beta   90.00
_cell.angle_gamma   90.00
#
_symmetry.space_group_name_H-M   'P 1'
#
loop_
_entity.id
_entity.type
_entity.pdbx_description
1 polymer ?
#
loop_
_entity_poly.entity_id
_entity_poly.type
_entity_poly.pdbx_seq_one_letter_code
_entity_poly.pdbx_strand_id
1 'polypeptide(L)'
;MSAELFISGTNLTVDGCMIPYKGRRKETTLVKNKPTPVGFKVRVIAQHGFFLRWLWHVKRSPYKAVVIKLPVPKAQGKNGKMKTTVTLSNTQRVVFHLCNMLPKATYHVFTDNLFSSPNLFRALREAGYGATGTARPNCGISKLLKKAKESDESGNGAGFQYNEVRVIFIINGLVSQIAWKDNSLVLFLSTVYSGADKECTEKKRNKPANKGAQSQAIEEAFGGDSFKIIPVPTVTAEYNNEMNQVDRGDQLRAYTTYEHRFRRGPWQALLWGFLLDVVLANSFILQLKTPCPNWKPYTTLKDRKECIYNATFDSYAEESEARKRNCTGLEEDIEDEETNRIHIQRDINHIWRGKKSACLACKGLKQGQPRPSKKRVI
;
A
#
# COMPACT_ATOMS: atom_id res chain seq x y z
N MET A 1 11.79 5.99 15.50
CA MET A 1 11.42 4.75 14.77
C MET A 1 11.10 5.06 13.30
N SER A 2 11.53 4.25 12.32
CA SER A 2 11.49 4.44 10.83
C SER A 2 11.82 5.82 10.26
N ALA A 3 10.91 6.80 10.29
CA ALA A 3 11.15 8.15 9.74
C ALA A 3 12.27 8.97 10.41
N GLU A 4 12.79 8.51 11.56
CA GLU A 4 14.01 9.07 12.17
C GLU A 4 15.30 8.44 11.61
N LEU A 5 15.21 7.25 11.02
CA LEU A 5 16.35 6.50 10.48
C LEU A 5 16.58 6.78 9.00
N PHE A 6 15.60 7.38 8.33
CA PHE A 6 15.63 7.65 6.90
C PHE A 6 15.29 9.12 6.66
N ILE A 7 16.28 9.87 6.15
CA ILE A 7 16.06 11.25 5.70
C ILE A 7 15.31 11.18 4.37
N SER A 8 14.00 11.37 4.43
CA SER A 8 13.16 11.38 3.25
C SER A 8 13.42 12.60 2.37
N GLY A 9 13.29 12.43 1.06
CA GLY A 9 13.14 13.54 0.13
C GLY A 9 11.77 14.22 0.26
N THR A 10 11.48 15.14 -0.66
CA THR A 10 10.24 15.91 -0.65
C THR A 10 9.04 15.10 -1.13
N ASN A 11 9.22 14.20 -2.10
CA ASN A 11 8.13 13.45 -2.73
C ASN A 11 7.79 12.21 -1.93
N LEU A 12 6.55 12.12 -1.45
CA LEU A 12 6.06 11.03 -0.61
C LEU A 12 4.73 10.51 -1.15
N THR A 13 4.45 9.23 -0.94
CA THR A 13 3.19 8.62 -1.41
C THR A 13 2.41 8.05 -0.25
N VAL A 14 1.10 8.34 -0.22
CA VAL A 14 0.16 7.69 0.69
C VAL A 14 -0.76 6.73 -0.07
N ASP A 15 -0.73 5.46 0.33
CA ASP A 15 -1.69 4.45 -0.14
C ASP A 15 -2.01 3.40 0.94
N GLY A 16 -2.81 2.40 0.62
CA GLY A 16 -3.16 1.29 1.49
C GLY A 16 -2.58 -0.06 1.08
N CYS A 17 -2.02 -0.76 2.06
CA CYS A 17 -1.61 -2.15 1.94
C CYS A 17 -2.59 -3.08 2.70
N MET A 18 -2.54 -4.37 2.35
CA MET A 18 -3.37 -5.42 2.95
C MET A 18 -2.50 -6.46 3.66
N ILE A 19 -2.88 -6.84 4.88
CA ILE A 19 -2.24 -7.92 5.64
C ILE A 19 -3.18 -9.13 5.62
N PRO A 20 -2.80 -10.26 5.00
CA PRO A 20 -3.66 -11.43 4.86
C PRO A 20 -4.09 -11.97 6.22
N TYR A 21 -5.40 -12.01 6.47
CA TYR A 21 -5.94 -12.60 7.68
C TYR A 21 -7.38 -13.07 7.47
N LYS A 22 -7.59 -14.38 7.60
CA LYS A 22 -8.92 -15.02 7.42
C LYS A 22 -9.61 -15.36 8.73
N GLY A 23 -9.00 -15.04 9.88
CA GLY A 23 -9.60 -15.29 11.19
C GLY A 23 -10.78 -14.35 11.47
N ARG A 24 -11.64 -14.77 12.40
CA ARG A 24 -12.85 -14.01 12.78
C ARG A 24 -12.46 -12.81 13.66
N ARG A 25 -12.37 -11.62 13.04
CA ARG A 25 -12.18 -10.34 13.74
C ARG A 25 -13.06 -9.27 13.11
N LYS A 26 -13.48 -8.29 13.91
CA LYS A 26 -14.39 -7.21 13.48
C LYS A 26 -13.67 -6.24 12.50
N GLU A 27 -12.37 -6.12 12.69
CA GLU A 27 -11.45 -5.26 11.96
C GLU A 27 -11.05 -5.83 10.59
N THR A 28 -11.27 -7.13 10.34
CA THR A 28 -11.00 -7.75 9.05
C THR A 28 -11.88 -7.13 7.96
N THR A 29 -11.27 -6.75 6.84
CA THR A 29 -11.92 -6.13 5.69
C THR A 29 -11.85 -7.03 4.46
N LEU A 30 -12.83 -6.87 3.56
CA LEU A 30 -12.83 -7.46 2.24
C LEU A 30 -12.63 -6.33 1.22
N VAL A 31 -11.54 -6.40 0.46
CA VAL A 31 -11.24 -5.50 -0.66
C VAL A 31 -11.22 -6.33 -1.93
N LYS A 32 -12.30 -6.25 -2.69
CA LYS A 32 -12.41 -6.90 -4.01
C LYS A 32 -11.32 -6.29 -4.92
N ASN A 33 -10.67 -7.12 -5.74
CA ASN A 33 -9.62 -6.75 -6.71
C ASN A 33 -8.20 -6.55 -6.17
N LYS A 34 -7.92 -6.79 -4.88
CA LYS A 34 -6.53 -6.92 -4.38
C LYS A 34 -6.13 -8.41 -4.41
N PRO A 35 -4.84 -8.74 -4.68
CA PRO A 35 -4.34 -10.12 -4.65
C PRO A 35 -4.63 -10.82 -3.32
N THR A 36 -4.56 -10.06 -2.23
CA THR A 36 -5.04 -10.46 -0.90
C THR A 36 -6.36 -9.73 -0.61
N PRO A 37 -7.53 -10.35 -0.88
CA PRO A 37 -8.80 -9.66 -0.75
C PRO A 37 -9.28 -9.58 0.70
N VAL A 38 -8.87 -10.50 1.59
CA VAL A 38 -9.37 -10.58 2.98
C VAL A 38 -8.23 -10.37 3.97
N GLY A 39 -8.36 -9.37 4.84
CA GLY A 39 -7.32 -9.06 5.80
C GLY A 39 -7.48 -7.75 6.54
N PHE A 40 -6.42 -7.35 7.25
CA PHE A 40 -6.33 -6.03 7.85
C PHE A 40 -5.87 -5.02 6.82
N LYS A 41 -6.49 -3.84 6.84
CA LYS A 41 -6.11 -2.74 5.98
C LYS A 41 -5.22 -1.78 6.75
N VAL A 42 -4.13 -1.36 6.14
CA VAL A 42 -3.19 -0.40 6.72
C VAL A 42 -2.99 0.73 5.72
N ARG A 43 -2.86 1.96 6.21
CA ARG A 43 -2.51 3.12 5.39
C ARG A 43 -1.08 3.50 5.67
N VAL A 44 -0.30 3.71 4.64
CA VAL A 44 1.15 3.86 4.73
C VAL A 44 1.55 5.13 3.99
N ILE A 45 2.50 5.88 4.57
CA ILE A 45 3.27 6.88 3.84
C ILE A 45 4.67 6.34 3.59
N ALA A 46 5.11 6.36 2.33
CA ALA A 46 6.33 5.70 1.90
C ALA A 46 7.10 6.50 0.85
N GLN A 47 8.39 6.20 0.73
CA GLN A 47 9.27 6.71 -0.32
C GLN A 47 10.23 5.62 -0.78
N HIS A 48 10.39 5.41 -2.09
CA HIS A 48 11.28 4.37 -2.66
C HIS A 48 11.06 2.96 -2.08
N GLY A 49 9.81 2.60 -1.74
CA GLY A 49 9.50 1.33 -1.07
C GLY A 49 9.72 1.32 0.44
N PHE A 50 10.39 2.33 1.01
CA PHE A 50 10.62 2.45 2.45
C PHE A 50 9.37 2.97 3.15
N PHE A 51 8.90 2.23 4.15
CA PHE A 51 7.70 2.60 4.90
C PHE A 51 8.07 3.51 6.08
N LEU A 52 7.68 4.78 6.00
CA LEU A 52 8.04 5.82 6.97
C LEU A 52 7.12 5.78 8.20
N ARG A 53 5.80 5.78 7.97
CA ARG A 53 4.74 5.74 8.98
C ARG A 53 3.54 4.98 8.45
N TRP A 54 2.71 4.46 9.34
CA TRP A 54 1.47 3.80 8.98
C TRP A 54 0.38 3.95 10.05
N LEU A 55 -0.88 3.79 9.62
CA LEU A 55 -2.06 3.80 10.47
C LEU A 55 -2.94 2.57 10.18
N TRP A 56 -3.37 1.91 11.24
CA TRP A 56 -4.30 0.79 11.17
C TRP A 56 -5.71 1.26 10.82
N HIS A 57 -6.35 0.61 9.85
CA HIS A 57 -7.74 0.86 9.56
C HIS A 57 -8.64 0.15 10.59
N VAL A 58 -9.49 0.92 11.26
CA VAL A 58 -10.51 0.41 12.19
C VAL A 58 -11.88 0.87 11.72
N LYS A 59 -12.79 -0.07 11.40
CA LYS A 59 -14.12 0.22 10.84
C LYS A 59 -14.97 1.14 11.73
N ARG A 60 -14.84 1.00 13.05
CA ARG A 60 -15.47 1.85 14.08
C ARG A 60 -14.41 2.68 14.78
N SER A 61 -13.58 3.37 14.00
CA SER A 61 -12.55 4.21 14.60
C SER A 61 -13.19 5.34 15.44
N PRO A 62 -12.68 5.60 16.66
CA PRO A 62 -13.11 6.73 17.50
C PRO A 62 -12.68 8.09 16.95
N TYR A 63 -11.99 8.15 15.79
CA TYR A 63 -11.64 9.41 15.14
C TYR A 63 -12.91 10.14 14.65
N LYS A 64 -13.61 10.84 15.54
CA LYS A 64 -14.68 11.80 15.22
C LYS A 64 -14.12 12.86 14.28
N ALA A 65 -14.94 13.39 13.36
CA ALA A 65 -14.54 14.42 12.39
C ALA A 65 -13.68 15.50 13.07
N VAL A 66 -12.37 15.49 12.82
CA VAL A 66 -11.49 16.54 13.36
C VAL A 66 -11.59 17.70 12.41
N VAL A 67 -12.05 18.78 13.01
CA VAL A 67 -12.05 20.11 12.48
C VAL A 67 -10.59 20.57 12.49
N ILE A 68 -9.94 20.59 11.33
CA ILE A 68 -8.58 21.13 11.24
C ILE A 68 -8.72 22.65 11.34
N LYS A 69 -8.21 23.23 12.44
CA LYS A 69 -8.06 24.68 12.58
C LYS A 69 -6.95 25.12 11.64
N LEU A 70 -7.30 25.96 10.69
CA LEU A 70 -6.35 26.48 9.72
C LEU A 70 -5.50 27.58 10.37
N PRO A 71 -4.20 27.66 10.04
CA PRO A 71 -3.31 28.68 10.59
C PRO A 71 -3.68 30.09 10.11
N VAL A 72 -4.35 30.21 8.96
CA VAL A 72 -4.81 31.51 8.42
C VAL A 72 -6.30 31.46 8.17
N PRO A 73 -7.13 32.20 8.93
CA PRO A 73 -8.54 32.28 8.63
C PRO A 73 -8.78 33.20 7.42
N LYS A 74 -9.46 32.67 6.39
CA LYS A 74 -9.81 33.43 5.18
C LYS A 74 -11.32 33.64 5.07
N ALA A 75 -11.71 34.82 4.62
CA ALA A 75 -13.09 35.16 4.32
C ALA A 75 -13.54 34.44 3.04
N GLN A 76 -14.56 33.58 3.13
CA GLN A 76 -15.24 33.03 1.95
C GLN A 76 -16.73 32.86 2.24
N GLY A 77 -17.54 33.77 1.69
CA GLY A 77 -19.00 33.69 1.64
C GLY A 77 -19.63 35.05 1.42
N LYS A 78 -20.83 35.09 0.80
CA LYS A 78 -21.62 36.32 0.58
C LYS A 78 -21.95 37.11 1.86
N ASN A 79 -21.70 36.51 3.04
CA ASN A 79 -21.99 37.07 4.36
C ASN A 79 -20.73 37.32 5.22
N GLY A 80 -19.52 37.34 4.64
CA GLY A 80 -18.30 37.69 5.36
C GLY A 80 -17.84 36.74 6.49
N LYS A 81 -18.52 35.61 6.73
CA LYS A 81 -18.15 34.67 7.80
C LYS A 81 -16.80 33.98 7.49
N MET A 82 -15.82 34.19 8.37
CA MET A 82 -14.52 33.50 8.35
C MET A 82 -14.73 32.01 8.58
N LYS A 83 -14.39 31.16 7.59
CA LYS A 83 -14.30 29.71 7.82
C LYS A 83 -12.86 29.39 8.23
N THR A 84 -12.64 29.28 9.53
CA THR A 84 -11.37 28.88 10.18
C THR A 84 -11.09 27.38 10.05
N THR A 85 -11.99 26.60 9.43
CA THR A 85 -12.00 25.16 9.58
C THR A 85 -12.32 24.39 8.30
N VAL A 86 -11.63 23.26 8.12
CA VAL A 86 -11.90 22.30 7.04
C VAL A 86 -12.41 20.99 7.64
N THR A 87 -13.59 20.57 7.19
CA THR A 87 -14.14 19.26 7.56
C THR A 87 -13.65 18.21 6.56
N LEU A 88 -12.94 17.21 7.06
CA LEU A 88 -12.45 16.08 6.28
C LEU A 88 -13.14 14.78 6.69
N SER A 89 -13.35 13.89 5.73
CA SER A 89 -13.81 12.52 6.02
C SER A 89 -12.73 11.72 6.75
N ASN A 90 -13.12 10.64 7.43
CA ASN A 90 -12.16 9.78 8.13
C ASN A 90 -11.10 9.21 7.19
N THR A 91 -11.44 8.91 5.93
CA THR A 91 -10.48 8.43 4.93
C THR A 91 -9.46 9.51 4.56
N GLN A 92 -9.91 10.74 4.32
CA GLN A 92 -9.04 11.88 3.95
C GLN A 92 -8.08 12.26 5.07
N ARG A 93 -8.55 12.22 6.32
CA ARG A 93 -7.76 12.59 7.50
C ARG A 93 -6.53 11.72 7.72
N VAL A 94 -6.56 10.48 7.26
CA VAL A 94 -5.40 9.58 7.33
C VAL A 94 -4.20 10.22 6.64
N VAL A 95 -4.38 10.80 5.46
CA VAL A 95 -3.29 11.46 4.72
C VAL A 95 -2.68 12.59 5.55
N PHE A 96 -3.54 13.50 6.04
CA PHE A 96 -3.08 14.64 6.84
C PHE A 96 -2.38 14.21 8.14
N HIS A 97 -2.91 13.20 8.83
CA HIS A 97 -2.28 12.68 10.05
C HIS A 97 -0.94 12.01 9.78
N LEU A 98 -0.84 11.20 8.71
CA LEU A 98 0.43 10.58 8.30
C LEU A 98 1.51 11.64 8.02
N CYS A 99 1.15 12.75 7.37
CA CYS A 99 2.08 13.87 7.14
C CYS A 99 2.56 14.50 8.45
N ASN A 100 1.64 14.74 9.40
CA ASN A 100 1.98 15.33 10.69
C ASN A 100 2.80 14.41 11.61
N MET A 101 2.87 13.11 11.32
CA MET A 101 3.71 12.15 12.05
C MET A 101 5.16 12.11 11.53
N LEU A 102 5.47 12.86 10.47
CA LEU A 102 6.82 12.99 9.91
C LEU A 102 7.57 14.16 10.55
N PRO A 103 8.91 14.18 10.43
CA PRO A 103 9.70 15.37 10.74
C PRO A 103 9.13 16.61 10.04
N LYS A 104 9.27 17.78 10.67
CA LYS A 104 8.78 19.03 10.07
C LYS A 104 9.59 19.35 8.81
N ALA A 105 8.95 19.27 7.66
CA ALA A 105 9.49 19.69 6.37
C ALA A 105 8.36 19.96 5.37
N THR A 106 8.70 20.56 4.23
CA THR A 106 7.77 20.72 3.11
C THR A 106 7.80 19.49 2.23
N TYR A 107 6.72 18.73 2.25
CA TYR A 107 6.53 17.52 1.45
C TYR A 107 5.56 17.75 0.30
N HIS A 108 5.77 17.03 -0.79
CA HIS A 108 4.82 16.84 -1.88
C HIS A 108 4.23 15.44 -1.79
N VAL A 109 2.95 15.36 -1.44
CA VAL A 109 2.26 14.10 -1.16
C VAL A 109 1.43 13.66 -2.36
N PHE A 110 1.70 12.44 -2.83
CA PHE A 110 0.95 11.76 -3.88
C PHE A 110 -0.08 10.81 -3.28
N THR A 111 -1.32 10.88 -3.77
CA THR A 111 -2.43 10.07 -3.21
C THR A 111 -3.33 9.47 -4.29
N ASP A 112 -3.84 8.27 -4.02
CA ASP A 112 -4.89 7.66 -4.84
C ASP A 112 -6.23 8.42 -4.73
N ASN A 113 -7.09 8.24 -5.73
CA ASN A 113 -8.43 8.76 -5.85
C ASN A 113 -9.36 8.46 -4.66
N LEU A 114 -9.04 7.45 -3.85
CA LEU A 114 -9.77 7.13 -2.63
C LEU A 114 -9.64 8.22 -1.55
N PHE A 115 -8.53 8.96 -1.56
CA PHE A 115 -8.24 10.00 -0.59
C PHE A 115 -8.52 11.40 -1.14
N SER A 116 -8.37 11.59 -2.45
CA SER A 116 -8.42 12.90 -3.09
C SER A 116 -9.75 13.64 -2.88
N SER A 117 -9.65 14.90 -2.46
CA SER A 117 -10.76 15.87 -2.49
C SER A 117 -10.24 17.30 -2.41
N PRO A 118 -10.97 18.29 -2.92
CA PRO A 118 -10.61 19.70 -2.80
C PRO A 118 -10.33 20.16 -1.37
N ASN A 119 -11.13 19.69 -0.40
CA ASN A 119 -10.98 20.05 1.00
C ASN A 119 -9.67 19.51 1.60
N LEU A 120 -9.32 18.25 1.30
CA LEU A 120 -8.05 17.66 1.75
C LEU A 120 -6.87 18.44 1.16
N PHE A 121 -6.92 18.75 -0.13
CA PHE A 121 -5.84 19.42 -0.84
C PHE A 121 -5.64 20.86 -0.36
N ARG A 122 -6.75 21.58 -0.11
CA ARG A 122 -6.70 22.88 0.56
C ARG A 122 -6.02 22.77 1.93
N ALA A 123 -6.47 21.84 2.78
CA ALA A 123 -5.93 21.69 4.11
C ALA A 123 -4.43 21.34 4.10
N LEU A 124 -3.99 20.48 3.19
CA LEU A 124 -2.57 20.16 3.00
C LEU A 124 -1.77 21.40 2.57
N ARG A 125 -2.25 22.15 1.57
CA ARG A 125 -1.59 23.37 1.08
C ARG A 125 -1.45 24.42 2.18
N GLU A 126 -2.51 24.65 2.94
CA GLU A 126 -2.52 25.61 4.05
C GLU A 126 -1.64 25.16 5.24
N ALA A 127 -1.39 23.86 5.38
CA ALA A 127 -0.43 23.30 6.33
C ALA A 127 1.03 23.29 5.81
N GLY A 128 1.26 23.80 4.58
CA GLY A 128 2.61 23.86 3.98
C GLY A 128 3.02 22.62 3.19
N TYR A 129 2.08 21.73 2.85
CA TYR A 129 2.32 20.54 2.03
C TYR A 129 1.80 20.70 0.60
N GLY A 130 2.60 20.28 -0.37
CA GLY A 130 2.15 20.03 -1.74
C GLY A 130 1.33 18.74 -1.81
N ALA A 131 0.34 18.67 -2.69
CA ALA A 131 -0.49 17.50 -2.88
C ALA A 131 -0.84 17.32 -4.36
N THR A 132 -0.72 16.09 -4.86
CA THR A 132 -1.17 15.69 -6.19
C THR A 132 -1.86 14.34 -6.11
N GLY A 133 -3.01 14.18 -6.75
CA GLY A 133 -3.73 12.91 -6.71
C GLY A 133 -4.70 12.77 -7.87
N THR A 134 -4.93 11.53 -8.30
CA THR A 134 -6.06 11.26 -9.21
C THR A 134 -7.38 11.51 -8.48
N ALA A 135 -8.44 11.82 -9.21
CA ALA A 135 -9.71 12.25 -8.66
C ALA A 135 -10.89 11.47 -9.24
N ARG A 136 -11.89 11.20 -8.39
CA ARG A 136 -13.17 10.64 -8.84
C ARG A 136 -14.12 11.76 -9.25
N PRO A 137 -15.05 11.55 -10.20
CA PRO A 137 -16.05 12.56 -10.56
C PRO A 137 -16.85 13.07 -9.36
N ASN A 138 -17.09 12.20 -8.37
CA ASN A 138 -17.89 12.50 -7.18
C ASN A 138 -17.09 13.04 -5.98
N CYS A 139 -15.80 13.38 -6.13
CA CYS A 139 -14.98 13.85 -5.01
C CYS A 139 -14.94 15.38 -4.84
N GLY A 140 -15.88 16.12 -5.45
CA GLY A 140 -15.90 17.58 -5.45
C GLY A 140 -15.30 18.22 -6.71
N ILE A 141 -15.22 17.45 -7.81
CA ILE A 141 -14.87 17.97 -9.14
C ILE A 141 -16.00 18.86 -9.68
N SER A 142 -15.64 19.87 -10.47
CA SER A 142 -16.57 20.78 -11.13
C SER A 142 -17.56 20.02 -12.01
N LYS A 143 -18.79 20.56 -12.14
CA LYS A 143 -19.86 19.92 -12.94
C LYS A 143 -19.44 19.71 -14.40
N LEU A 144 -18.63 20.61 -14.95
CA LEU A 144 -18.15 20.54 -16.32
C LEU A 144 -17.22 19.35 -16.53
N LEU A 145 -16.18 19.20 -15.70
CA LEU A 145 -15.24 18.08 -15.80
C LEU A 145 -15.89 16.74 -15.40
N LYS A 146 -16.83 16.76 -14.45
CA LYS A 146 -17.63 15.58 -14.10
C LYS A 146 -18.43 15.07 -15.30
N LYS A 147 -19.19 15.95 -15.96
CA LYS A 147 -19.95 15.58 -17.17
C LYS A 147 -19.04 15.05 -18.27
N ALA A 148 -17.91 15.70 -18.51
CA ALA A 148 -16.95 15.25 -19.51
C ALA A 148 -16.43 13.84 -19.22
N LYS A 149 -16.14 13.52 -17.96
CA LYS A 149 -15.68 12.18 -17.54
C LYS A 149 -16.77 11.12 -17.71
N GLU A 150 -18.01 11.44 -17.38
CA GLU A 150 -19.17 10.55 -17.56
C GLU A 150 -19.47 10.30 -19.05
N SER A 151 -19.35 11.33 -19.90
CA SER A 151 -19.50 11.21 -21.36
C SER A 151 -18.40 10.35 -21.98
N ASP A 152 -17.15 10.52 -21.51
CA ASP A 152 -16.01 9.70 -21.95
C ASP A 152 -16.19 8.22 -21.60
N GLU A 153 -16.63 7.94 -20.36
CA GLU A 153 -16.91 6.57 -19.91
C GLU A 153 -18.07 5.91 -20.67
N SER A 154 -19.00 6.71 -21.19
CA SER A 154 -20.14 6.23 -21.98
C SER A 154 -19.83 6.05 -23.47
N GLY A 155 -18.58 6.30 -23.92
CA GLY A 155 -18.19 6.19 -25.33
C GLY A 155 -18.62 7.37 -26.22
N ASN A 156 -19.30 8.37 -25.65
CA ASN A 156 -19.78 9.58 -26.34
C ASN A 156 -18.75 10.72 -26.27
N GLY A 157 -17.46 10.40 -26.44
CA GLY A 157 -16.30 11.25 -26.14
C GLY A 157 -16.12 12.52 -27.00
N ALA A 158 -17.19 13.27 -27.26
CA ALA A 158 -17.22 14.47 -28.09
C ALA A 158 -16.63 15.73 -27.41
N GLY A 159 -16.03 15.60 -26.22
CA GLY A 159 -15.63 16.75 -25.40
C GLY A 159 -14.14 17.03 -25.35
N PHE A 160 -13.28 16.07 -25.67
CA PHE A 160 -11.82 16.19 -25.54
C PHE A 160 -11.12 15.47 -26.71
N GLN A 161 -10.12 16.13 -27.31
CA GLN A 161 -9.19 15.51 -28.25
C GLN A 161 -8.10 14.73 -27.51
N TYR A 162 -7.44 13.80 -28.21
CA TYR A 162 -6.30 13.08 -27.65
C TYR A 162 -5.21 14.07 -27.21
N ASN A 163 -4.66 13.84 -26.02
CA ASN A 163 -3.68 14.68 -25.34
C ASN A 163 -4.17 16.10 -24.94
N GLU A 164 -5.46 16.41 -25.06
CA GLU A 164 -6.02 17.69 -24.60
C GLU A 164 -6.03 17.77 -23.07
N VAL A 165 -5.69 18.95 -22.54
CA VAL A 165 -5.73 19.28 -21.12
C VAL A 165 -6.75 20.38 -20.87
N ARG A 166 -7.54 20.25 -19.80
CA ARG A 166 -8.38 21.34 -19.30
C ARG A 166 -8.18 21.53 -17.81
N VAL A 167 -8.09 22.79 -17.41
CA VAL A 167 -7.85 23.18 -16.02
C VAL A 167 -8.98 24.05 -15.50
N ILE A 168 -9.42 23.77 -14.28
CA ILE A 168 -10.30 24.64 -13.52
C ILE A 168 -9.68 24.88 -12.15
N PHE A 169 -9.33 26.14 -11.87
CA PHE A 169 -8.90 26.56 -10.56
C PHE A 169 -10.10 26.72 -9.63
N ILE A 170 -9.99 26.19 -8.42
CA ILE A 170 -11.01 26.28 -7.37
C ILE A 170 -10.41 26.86 -6.10
N ILE A 171 -11.28 27.24 -5.15
CA ILE A 171 -10.86 27.72 -3.83
C ILE A 171 -9.86 28.88 -3.97
N ASN A 172 -10.24 29.92 -4.73
CA ASN A 172 -9.42 31.10 -4.98
C ASN A 172 -8.00 30.77 -5.52
N GLY A 173 -7.88 29.77 -6.40
CA GLY A 173 -6.60 29.39 -7.01
C GLY A 173 -5.73 28.47 -6.17
N LEU A 174 -6.18 28.02 -4.99
CA LEU A 174 -5.38 27.14 -4.12
C LEU A 174 -5.34 25.68 -4.60
N VAL A 175 -6.33 25.24 -5.37
CA VAL A 175 -6.38 23.87 -5.88
C VAL A 175 -6.74 23.90 -7.36
N SER A 176 -5.97 23.17 -8.17
CA SER A 176 -6.20 22.95 -9.59
C SER A 176 -6.98 21.65 -9.78
N GLN A 177 -8.08 21.69 -10.51
CA GLN A 177 -8.71 20.50 -11.10
C GLN A 177 -8.20 20.37 -12.52
N ILE A 178 -7.54 19.27 -12.83
CA ILE A 178 -6.91 19.06 -14.14
C ILE A 178 -7.57 17.83 -14.77
N ALA A 179 -8.05 17.96 -16.01
CA ALA A 179 -8.53 16.86 -16.81
C ALA A 179 -7.58 16.68 -18.00
N TRP A 180 -7.11 15.47 -18.21
CA TRP A 180 -6.24 15.12 -19.34
C TRP A 180 -6.81 13.93 -20.08
N LYS A 181 -6.94 14.06 -21.40
CA LYS A 181 -7.46 13.00 -22.25
C LYS A 181 -6.31 12.17 -22.82
N ASP A 182 -6.12 10.97 -22.26
CA ASP A 182 -5.29 9.91 -22.87
C ASP A 182 -6.23 8.95 -23.62
N ASN A 183 -6.05 7.63 -23.46
CA ASN A 183 -7.04 6.66 -23.91
C ASN A 183 -8.43 6.91 -23.27
N SER A 184 -8.44 7.18 -21.96
CA SER A 184 -9.61 7.68 -21.23
C SER A 184 -9.30 9.01 -20.57
N LEU A 185 -10.34 9.78 -20.24
CA LEU A 185 -10.20 11.04 -19.54
C LEU A 185 -9.75 10.77 -18.10
N VAL A 186 -8.62 11.33 -17.69
CA VAL A 186 -8.10 11.21 -16.32
C VAL A 186 -8.30 12.54 -15.61
N LEU A 187 -8.82 12.49 -14.38
CA LEU A 187 -9.00 13.66 -13.54
C LEU A 187 -7.94 13.68 -12.43
N PHE A 188 -7.37 14.85 -12.18
CA PHE A 188 -6.43 15.11 -11.11
C PHE A 188 -6.88 16.29 -10.26
N LEU A 189 -6.46 16.25 -9.00
CA LEU A 189 -6.35 17.41 -8.13
C LEU A 189 -4.88 17.68 -7.89
N SER A 190 -4.47 18.95 -7.90
CA SER A 190 -3.12 19.34 -7.49
C SER A 190 -3.12 20.69 -6.79
N THR A 191 -2.19 20.88 -5.86
CA THR A 191 -1.84 22.18 -5.27
C THR A 191 -0.48 22.69 -5.75
N VAL A 192 0.25 21.86 -6.51
CA VAL A 192 1.60 22.13 -6.99
C VAL A 192 1.55 22.49 -8.48
N TYR A 193 0.87 21.66 -9.27
CA TYR A 193 0.80 21.82 -10.72
C TYR A 193 -0.42 22.66 -11.12
N SER A 194 -0.22 23.56 -12.08
CA SER A 194 -1.31 24.33 -12.66
C SER A 194 -2.03 23.54 -13.76
N GLY A 195 -1.38 22.57 -14.40
CA GLY A 195 -1.88 21.85 -15.56
C GLY A 195 -1.95 22.71 -16.83
N ALA A 196 -1.19 23.81 -16.88
CA ALA A 196 -1.19 24.72 -18.01
C ALA A 196 -0.55 24.06 -19.24
N ASP A 197 -0.91 24.48 -20.45
CA ASP A 197 -0.47 23.83 -21.69
C ASP A 197 1.06 23.74 -21.84
N LYS A 198 1.80 24.68 -21.24
CA LYS A 198 3.28 24.69 -21.24
C LYS A 198 3.91 23.82 -20.14
N GLU A 199 3.13 23.35 -19.18
CA GLU A 199 3.59 22.51 -18.07
C GLU A 199 3.60 21.03 -18.51
N CYS A 200 4.38 20.72 -19.55
CA CYS A 200 4.51 19.39 -20.11
C CYS A 200 5.93 18.82 -19.94
N THR A 201 6.02 17.50 -19.86
CA THR A 201 7.27 16.73 -19.80
C THR A 201 7.28 15.75 -20.97
N GLU A 202 8.41 15.64 -21.67
CA GLU A 202 8.57 14.63 -22.72
C GLU A 202 8.65 13.23 -22.10
N LYS A 203 7.76 12.33 -22.52
CA LYS A 203 7.78 10.92 -22.10
C LYS A 203 7.62 10.01 -23.30
N LYS A 204 8.40 8.92 -23.31
CA LYS A 204 8.15 7.79 -24.21
C LYS A 204 6.80 7.18 -23.86
N ARG A 205 5.86 7.23 -24.81
CA ARG A 205 4.53 6.66 -24.67
C ARG A 205 4.33 5.57 -25.71
N ASN A 206 3.83 4.42 -25.29
CA ASN A 206 3.37 3.37 -26.21
C ASN A 206 1.99 3.75 -26.75
N LYS A 207 1.73 3.43 -28.03
CA LYS A 207 0.42 3.64 -28.66
C LYS A 207 -0.66 2.94 -27.81
N PRO A 208 -1.69 3.66 -27.34
CA PRO A 208 -2.78 3.03 -26.62
C PRO A 208 -3.46 1.98 -27.48
N ALA A 209 -3.79 0.82 -26.90
CA ALA A 209 -4.66 -0.15 -27.53
C ALA A 209 -6.11 0.37 -27.50
N ASN A 210 -6.47 1.18 -28.49
CA ASN A 210 -7.83 1.71 -28.65
C ASN A 210 -8.45 1.17 -29.94
N LYS A 211 -9.72 0.77 -29.87
CA LYS A 211 -10.54 0.31 -31.01
C LYS A 211 -11.83 1.15 -31.17
N GLY A 212 -11.97 2.24 -30.43
CA GLY A 212 -13.17 3.09 -30.40
C GLY A 212 -13.07 4.35 -31.26
N ALA A 213 -14.00 5.29 -31.04
CA ALA A 213 -14.16 6.52 -31.83
C ALA A 213 -12.91 7.42 -31.91
N GLN A 214 -11.95 7.27 -30.99
CA GLN A 214 -10.69 8.03 -30.97
C GLN A 214 -9.49 7.27 -31.56
N SER A 215 -9.72 6.10 -32.16
CA SER A 215 -8.66 5.32 -32.81
C SER A 215 -7.96 6.13 -33.90
N GLN A 216 -8.72 6.89 -34.70
CA GLN A 216 -8.16 7.73 -35.76
C GLN A 216 -7.29 8.86 -35.21
N ALA A 217 -7.76 9.62 -34.22
CA ALA A 217 -6.98 10.70 -33.60
C ALA A 217 -5.69 10.18 -32.91
N ILE A 218 -5.74 9.00 -32.31
CA ILE A 218 -4.55 8.34 -31.73
C ILE A 218 -3.61 7.87 -32.86
N GLU A 219 -4.14 7.35 -33.96
CA GLU A 219 -3.35 6.91 -35.10
C GLU A 219 -2.61 8.07 -35.77
N GLU A 220 -3.29 9.19 -35.97
CA GLU A 220 -2.72 10.44 -36.46
C GLU A 220 -1.63 10.97 -35.51
N ALA A 221 -1.87 10.96 -34.20
CA ALA A 221 -0.88 11.43 -33.22
C ALA A 221 0.41 10.59 -33.21
N PHE A 222 0.30 9.28 -33.43
CA PHE A 222 1.43 8.35 -33.41
C PHE A 222 2.04 8.08 -34.79
N GLY A 223 1.38 8.44 -35.89
CA GLY A 223 1.92 8.28 -37.25
C GLY A 223 2.18 6.81 -37.64
N GLY A 224 1.44 5.87 -37.05
CA GLY A 224 1.64 4.43 -37.25
C GLY A 224 2.70 3.78 -36.34
N ASP A 225 3.49 4.57 -35.61
CA ASP A 225 4.51 4.04 -34.71
C ASP A 225 3.91 3.33 -33.48
N SER A 226 4.61 2.30 -33.00
CA SER A 226 4.22 1.57 -31.77
C SER A 226 4.49 2.38 -30.50
N PHE A 227 5.40 3.35 -30.55
CA PHE A 227 5.68 4.30 -29.48
C PHE A 227 6.13 5.64 -30.04
N LYS A 228 5.92 6.71 -29.28
CA LYS A 228 6.36 8.07 -29.63
C LYS A 228 6.75 8.83 -28.38
N ILE A 229 7.70 9.75 -28.52
CA ILE A 229 7.98 10.75 -27.47
C ILE A 229 6.96 11.87 -27.66
N ILE A 230 6.08 12.04 -26.67
CA ILE A 230 5.04 13.06 -26.71
C ILE A 230 5.13 13.94 -25.46
N PRO A 231 4.81 15.24 -25.57
CA PRO A 231 4.66 16.11 -24.41
C PRO A 231 3.40 15.66 -23.65
N VAL A 232 3.60 15.14 -22.45
CA VAL A 232 2.50 14.80 -21.53
C VAL A 232 2.45 15.82 -20.40
N PRO A 233 1.27 16.07 -19.79
CA PRO A 233 1.19 16.99 -18.66
C PRO A 233 2.12 16.55 -17.54
N THR A 234 2.91 17.49 -17.00
CA THR A 234 3.91 17.21 -15.96
C THR A 234 3.26 16.59 -14.72
N VAL A 235 2.04 17.04 -14.37
CA VAL A 235 1.24 16.42 -13.30
C VAL A 235 1.06 14.91 -13.48
N THR A 236 0.84 14.45 -14.71
CA THR A 236 0.68 13.03 -15.04
C THR A 236 2.03 12.31 -14.99
N ALA A 237 3.06 12.90 -15.59
CA ALA A 237 4.41 12.34 -15.60
C ALA A 237 4.91 12.10 -14.17
N GLU A 238 4.80 13.10 -13.32
CA GLU A 238 5.25 13.06 -11.92
C GLU A 238 4.38 12.13 -11.08
N TYR A 239 3.05 12.16 -11.26
CA TYR A 239 2.17 11.22 -10.57
C TYR A 239 2.53 9.76 -10.89
N ASN A 240 2.81 9.43 -12.14
CA ASN A 240 3.18 8.07 -12.53
C ASN A 240 4.56 7.65 -11.99
N ASN A 241 5.52 8.58 -11.88
CA ASN A 241 6.84 8.30 -11.32
C ASN A 241 6.74 8.01 -9.80
N GLU A 242 5.84 8.70 -9.10
CA GLU A 242 5.80 8.71 -7.63
C GLU A 242 4.71 7.84 -6.99
N MET A 243 3.54 7.66 -7.61
CA MET A 243 2.39 7.02 -6.92
C MET A 243 2.65 5.57 -6.45
N ASN A 244 3.62 4.87 -7.05
CA ASN A 244 3.86 3.45 -6.79
C ASN A 244 4.83 3.15 -5.62
N GLN A 245 5.20 4.14 -4.78
CA GLN A 245 6.17 3.86 -3.70
C GLN A 245 5.67 2.84 -2.66
N VAL A 246 4.37 2.84 -2.32
CA VAL A 246 3.80 1.87 -1.37
C VAL A 246 3.76 0.47 -1.99
N ASP A 247 3.31 0.35 -3.25
CA ASP A 247 3.26 -0.91 -3.96
C ASP A 247 4.65 -1.54 -4.14
N ARG A 248 5.70 -0.72 -4.36
CA ARG A 248 7.10 -1.20 -4.38
C ARG A 248 7.50 -1.86 -3.06
N GLY A 249 7.13 -1.27 -1.92
CA GLY A 249 7.42 -1.84 -0.60
C GLY A 249 6.61 -3.11 -0.32
N ASP A 250 5.33 -3.15 -0.74
CA ASP A 250 4.51 -4.36 -0.66
C ASP A 250 5.08 -5.49 -1.54
N GLN A 251 5.50 -5.18 -2.77
CA GLN A 251 6.12 -6.14 -3.69
C GLN A 251 7.41 -6.71 -3.11
N LEU A 252 8.29 -5.86 -2.58
CA LEU A 252 9.54 -6.27 -1.94
C LEU A 252 9.29 -7.26 -0.79
N ARG A 253 8.28 -7.00 0.04
CA ARG A 253 7.89 -7.90 1.14
C ARG A 253 7.28 -9.21 0.64
N ALA A 254 6.43 -9.14 -0.39
CA ALA A 254 5.71 -10.29 -0.94
C ALA A 254 6.66 -11.41 -1.42
N TYR A 255 7.80 -11.05 -2.01
CA TYR A 255 8.78 -12.03 -2.51
C TYR A 255 9.46 -12.87 -1.45
N THR A 256 9.45 -12.42 -0.19
CA THR A 256 10.13 -13.11 0.93
C THR A 256 9.19 -13.33 2.10
N THR A 257 7.87 -13.33 1.85
CA THR A 257 6.85 -13.53 2.89
C THR A 257 6.86 -14.98 3.38
N TYR A 258 6.53 -15.16 4.66
CA TYR A 258 6.38 -16.47 5.27
C TYR A 258 5.30 -17.33 4.59
N GLU A 259 5.65 -18.55 4.21
CA GLU A 259 4.71 -19.50 3.59
C GLU A 259 3.81 -20.21 4.63
N HIS A 260 4.14 -20.13 5.91
CA HIS A 260 3.41 -20.82 6.96
C HIS A 260 2.15 -20.04 7.39
N ARG A 261 1.06 -20.77 7.67
CA ARG A 261 -0.20 -20.17 8.11
C ARG A 261 -0.15 -19.78 9.59
N PHE A 262 -0.32 -18.50 9.90
CA PHE A 262 -0.52 -18.04 11.27
C PHE A 262 -1.91 -18.46 11.80
N ARG A 263 -1.94 -19.29 12.85
CA ARG A 263 -3.20 -19.82 13.42
C ARG A 263 -3.54 -19.29 14.81
N ARG A 264 -2.61 -18.66 15.55
CA ARG A 264 -2.84 -18.26 16.96
C ARG A 264 -3.37 -16.83 17.12
N GLY A 265 -4.18 -16.36 16.15
CA GLY A 265 -4.91 -15.09 16.25
C GLY A 265 -4.29 -13.92 15.48
N PRO A 266 -4.89 -12.72 15.59
CA PRO A 266 -4.56 -11.59 14.72
C PRO A 266 -3.21 -10.94 15.03
N TRP A 267 -2.76 -10.97 16.29
CA TRP A 267 -1.50 -10.36 16.70
C TRP A 267 -0.30 -10.97 15.98
N GLN A 268 -0.31 -12.30 15.73
CA GLN A 268 0.73 -12.97 14.95
C GLN A 268 0.75 -12.51 13.50
N ALA A 269 -0.43 -12.36 12.89
CA ALA A 269 -0.51 -11.87 11.51
C ALA A 269 0.02 -10.43 11.38
N LEU A 270 -0.23 -9.59 12.38
CA LEU A 270 0.29 -8.22 12.41
C LEU A 270 1.79 -8.17 12.69
N LEU A 271 2.27 -8.94 13.67
CA LEU A 271 3.67 -8.98 14.06
C LEU A 271 4.53 -9.57 12.94
N TRP A 272 4.22 -10.79 12.51
CA TRP A 272 5.04 -11.55 11.58
C TRP A 272 4.75 -11.19 10.12
N GLY A 273 3.48 -10.99 9.76
CA GLY A 273 3.08 -10.71 8.38
C GLY A 273 3.10 -9.23 7.99
N PHE A 274 3.51 -8.33 8.90
CA PHE A 274 3.65 -6.91 8.57
C PHE A 274 4.81 -6.25 9.31
N LEU A 275 4.80 -6.20 10.65
CA LEU A 275 5.80 -5.42 11.39
C LEU A 275 7.21 -5.93 11.14
N LEU A 276 7.44 -7.24 11.28
CA LEU A 276 8.75 -7.83 11.04
C LEU A 276 9.15 -7.71 9.55
N ASP A 277 8.24 -7.99 8.63
CA ASP A 277 8.52 -7.85 7.20
C ASP A 277 8.87 -6.40 6.80
N VAL A 278 8.20 -5.41 7.40
CA VAL A 278 8.53 -4.00 7.21
C VAL A 278 9.90 -3.67 7.78
N VAL A 279 10.25 -4.16 8.98
CA VAL A 279 11.59 -3.96 9.57
C VAL A 279 12.67 -4.54 8.67
N LEU A 280 12.49 -5.78 8.20
CA LEU A 280 13.46 -6.46 7.33
C LEU A 280 13.61 -5.72 5.98
N ALA A 281 12.49 -5.39 5.33
CA ALA A 281 12.49 -4.64 4.07
C ALA A 281 13.12 -3.25 4.21
N ASN A 282 12.75 -2.49 5.25
CA ASN A 282 13.32 -1.18 5.52
C ASN A 282 14.82 -1.27 5.83
N SER A 283 15.27 -2.29 6.57
CA SER A 283 16.70 -2.49 6.87
C SER A 283 17.52 -2.77 5.60
N PHE A 284 16.95 -3.53 4.66
CA PHE A 284 17.55 -3.79 3.36
C PHE A 284 17.66 -2.51 2.54
N ILE A 285 16.59 -1.71 2.46
CA ILE A 285 16.61 -0.42 1.75
C ILE A 285 17.63 0.53 2.39
N LEU A 286 17.72 0.59 3.72
CA LEU A 286 18.72 1.44 4.40
C LEU A 286 20.14 1.06 4.03
N GLN A 287 20.47 -0.24 3.99
CA GLN A 287 21.79 -0.71 3.57
C GLN A 287 22.08 -0.39 2.09
N LEU A 288 21.08 -0.35 1.22
CA LEU A 288 21.26 0.08 -0.17
C LEU A 288 21.44 1.60 -0.32
N LYS A 289 20.91 2.38 0.62
CA LYS A 289 20.85 3.85 0.56
C LYS A 289 21.90 4.54 1.44
N THR A 290 22.52 3.79 2.35
CA THR A 290 23.47 4.34 3.32
C THR A 290 24.83 3.67 3.11
N PRO A 291 25.91 4.45 2.94
CA PRO A 291 27.26 3.91 2.90
C PRO A 291 27.78 3.48 4.29
N CYS A 292 27.01 3.77 5.36
CA CYS A 292 27.36 3.54 6.75
C CYS A 292 26.30 2.68 7.46
N PRO A 293 26.71 1.71 8.30
CA PRO A 293 28.09 1.24 8.44
C PRO A 293 28.55 0.54 7.14
N ASN A 294 29.86 0.37 6.96
CA ASN A 294 30.46 -0.25 5.77
C ASN A 294 30.21 -1.77 5.76
N TRP A 295 28.94 -2.16 5.80
CA TRP A 295 28.49 -3.54 5.82
C TRP A 295 28.69 -4.18 4.46
N LYS A 296 28.90 -5.50 4.46
CA LYS A 296 28.82 -6.29 3.23
C LYS A 296 27.50 -5.96 2.53
N PRO A 297 27.52 -5.47 1.28
CA PRO A 297 26.30 -5.13 0.59
C PRO A 297 25.57 -6.42 0.20
N TYR A 298 24.30 -6.51 0.57
CA TYR A 298 23.38 -7.53 0.10
C TYR A 298 22.61 -6.98 -1.10
N THR A 299 22.53 -7.77 -2.17
CA THR A 299 21.82 -7.41 -3.42
C THR A 299 20.36 -7.83 -3.39
N THR A 300 20.01 -8.81 -2.55
CA THR A 300 18.64 -9.29 -2.38
C THR A 300 18.17 -9.21 -0.94
N LEU A 301 16.86 -9.02 -0.74
CA LEU A 301 16.25 -9.05 0.59
C LEU A 301 16.40 -10.44 1.24
N LYS A 302 16.43 -11.52 0.46
CA LYS A 302 16.61 -12.88 0.98
C LYS A 302 17.95 -13.00 1.69
N ASP A 303 19.04 -12.60 1.03
CA ASP A 303 20.39 -12.70 1.60
C ASP A 303 20.54 -11.78 2.82
N ARG A 304 19.89 -10.61 2.77
CA ARG A 304 19.84 -9.71 3.93
C ARG A 304 19.12 -10.35 5.12
N LYS A 305 18.00 -11.04 4.89
CA LYS A 305 17.26 -11.77 5.93
C LYS A 305 18.10 -12.91 6.51
N GLU A 306 18.76 -13.67 5.64
CA GLU A 306 19.64 -14.79 6.05
C GLU A 306 20.81 -14.32 6.91
N CYS A 307 21.45 -13.20 6.55
CA CYS A 307 22.47 -12.57 7.38
C CYS A 307 21.96 -12.21 8.77
N ILE A 308 20.80 -11.55 8.88
CA ILE A 308 20.24 -11.16 10.17
C ILE A 308 19.88 -12.39 10.99
N TYR A 309 19.30 -13.41 10.36
CA TYR A 309 18.95 -14.68 11.00
C TYR A 309 20.20 -15.39 11.56
N ASN A 310 21.25 -15.58 10.75
CA ASN A 310 22.49 -16.23 11.17
C ASN A 310 23.17 -15.45 12.29
N ALA A 311 23.32 -14.13 12.16
CA ALA A 311 23.93 -13.31 13.21
C ALA A 311 23.14 -13.37 14.53
N THR A 312 21.81 -13.42 14.47
CA THR A 312 20.97 -13.59 15.67
C THR A 312 21.14 -14.99 16.25
N PHE A 313 21.21 -16.02 15.41
CA PHE A 313 21.44 -17.39 15.87
C PHE A 313 22.81 -17.50 16.55
N ASP A 314 23.88 -17.07 15.88
CA ASP A 314 25.25 -17.15 16.40
C ASP A 314 25.41 -16.38 17.73
N SER A 315 24.70 -15.26 17.91
CA SER A 315 24.76 -14.47 19.15
C SER A 315 24.02 -15.09 20.33
N TYR A 316 22.94 -15.85 20.08
CA TYR A 316 22.03 -16.30 21.15
C TYR A 316 21.86 -17.82 21.22
N ALA A 317 22.51 -18.59 20.33
CA ALA A 317 22.41 -20.04 20.31
C ALA A 317 22.97 -20.65 21.60
N GLU A 318 24.10 -20.13 22.10
CA GLU A 318 24.78 -20.64 23.30
C GLU A 318 24.05 -20.28 24.60
N GLU A 319 23.42 -19.09 24.67
CA GLU A 319 22.67 -18.62 25.86
C GLU A 319 21.23 -19.17 25.93
N SER A 320 20.78 -19.89 24.89
CA SER A 320 19.42 -20.41 24.79
C SER A 320 19.20 -21.65 25.66
N GLU A 321 19.10 -21.49 26.99
CA GLU A 321 18.53 -22.54 27.86
C GLU A 321 17.03 -22.77 27.62
N ALA A 322 16.37 -21.86 26.88
CA ALA A 322 14.92 -21.81 26.70
C ALA A 322 14.31 -22.99 25.92
N ARG A 323 15.12 -23.76 25.18
CA ARG A 323 14.63 -24.93 24.42
C ARG A 323 14.50 -26.22 25.23
N LYS A 324 15.08 -26.31 26.43
CA LYS A 324 15.02 -27.56 27.22
C LYS A 324 13.62 -27.94 27.72
N ARG A 325 12.67 -26.99 27.82
CA ARG A 325 11.33 -27.27 28.41
C ARG A 325 10.19 -27.53 27.42
N ASN A 326 10.37 -27.23 26.12
CA ASN A 326 9.27 -27.30 25.14
C ASN A 326 9.67 -27.86 23.76
N CYS A 327 10.83 -28.51 23.64
CA CYS A 327 11.04 -29.43 22.52
C CYS A 327 10.17 -30.67 22.76
N THR A 328 9.31 -31.03 21.80
CA THR A 328 8.91 -32.42 21.64
C THR A 328 10.12 -33.11 21.01
N GLY A 329 11.05 -33.54 21.87
CA GLY A 329 12.31 -34.17 21.49
C GLY A 329 13.45 -33.87 22.44
N LEU A 330 14.01 -34.93 23.03
CA LEU A 330 15.27 -34.89 23.76
C LEU A 330 16.40 -34.75 22.73
N GLU A 331 17.29 -33.77 22.93
CA GLU A 331 18.46 -33.54 22.04
C GLU A 331 19.44 -34.72 22.00
N GLU A 332 19.32 -35.67 22.93
CA GLU A 332 20.10 -36.90 23.00
C GLU A 332 19.84 -37.87 21.82
N ASP A 333 18.78 -37.66 21.03
CA ASP A 333 18.35 -38.57 19.94
C ASP A 333 18.88 -38.15 18.54
N ILE A 334 19.70 -37.10 18.42
CA ILE A 334 20.13 -36.56 17.11
C ILE A 334 21.41 -37.24 16.58
N GLU A 335 22.28 -37.71 17.48
CA GLU A 335 23.60 -38.23 17.11
C GLU A 335 23.57 -39.70 16.63
N ASP A 336 22.50 -40.45 16.92
CA ASP A 336 22.34 -41.85 16.54
C ASP A 336 21.14 -42.08 15.61
N GLU A 337 21.40 -42.77 14.50
CA GLU A 337 20.44 -42.98 13.40
C GLU A 337 19.29 -43.91 13.81
N GLU A 338 19.53 -44.83 14.75
CA GLU A 338 18.55 -45.78 15.29
C GLU A 338 17.56 -45.05 16.22
N THR A 339 18.07 -44.25 17.15
CA THR A 339 17.25 -43.42 18.06
C THR A 339 16.43 -42.37 17.32
N ASN A 340 16.95 -41.73 16.26
CA ASN A 340 16.20 -40.78 15.42
C ASN A 340 15.01 -41.46 14.71
N ARG A 341 15.18 -42.69 14.20
CA ARG A 341 14.07 -43.46 13.61
C ARG A 341 12.99 -43.82 14.64
N ILE A 342 13.40 -44.19 15.85
CA ILE A 342 12.49 -44.47 16.97
C ILE A 342 11.79 -43.19 17.43
N HIS A 343 12.47 -42.04 17.38
CA HIS A 343 11.95 -40.72 17.73
C HIS A 343 10.78 -40.28 16.84
N ILE A 344 10.90 -40.45 15.51
CA ILE A 344 9.82 -40.22 14.54
C ILE A 344 8.56 -41.06 14.86
N GLN A 345 8.73 -42.22 15.49
CA GLN A 345 7.62 -43.07 15.93
C GLN A 345 7.01 -42.69 17.29
N ARG A 346 7.73 -41.96 18.15
CA ARG A 346 7.26 -41.49 19.47
C ARG A 346 6.31 -40.28 19.36
N ASP A 347 6.64 -39.28 18.54
CA ASP A 347 5.95 -37.98 18.52
C ASP A 347 4.56 -37.99 17.84
N ILE A 348 4.18 -39.09 17.20
CA ILE A 348 2.85 -39.24 16.58
C ILE A 348 1.77 -39.71 17.60
N ASN A 349 2.14 -40.11 18.82
CA ASN A 349 1.27 -40.98 19.62
C ASN A 349 0.63 -40.43 20.90
N HIS A 350 0.99 -39.25 21.40
CA HIS A 350 0.38 -38.75 22.65
C HIS A 350 -0.72 -37.72 22.42
N ILE A 351 -1.87 -38.23 21.97
CA ILE A 351 -3.14 -37.51 22.08
C ILE A 351 -3.96 -38.18 23.19
N TRP A 352 -4.31 -37.39 24.21
CA TRP A 352 -5.05 -37.83 25.38
C TRP A 352 -6.36 -38.53 24.97
N ARG A 353 -6.38 -39.87 25.03
CA ARG A 353 -7.48 -40.73 24.53
C ARG A 353 -8.72 -40.73 25.42
N GLY A 354 -8.68 -40.06 26.57
CA GLY A 354 -9.75 -40.07 27.58
C GLY A 354 -11.00 -39.25 27.25
N LYS A 355 -10.99 -38.44 26.18
CA LYS A 355 -12.16 -37.64 25.76
C LYS A 355 -12.55 -37.99 24.32
N LYS A 356 -13.84 -38.35 24.11
CA LYS A 356 -14.44 -38.46 22.77
C LYS A 356 -14.28 -37.11 22.05
N SER A 357 -13.34 -37.06 21.12
CA SER A 357 -12.97 -35.86 20.38
C SER A 357 -13.22 -36.08 18.89
N ALA A 358 -13.70 -35.04 18.19
CA ALA A 358 -13.88 -35.07 16.74
C ALA A 358 -12.55 -34.97 15.97
N CYS A 359 -11.45 -34.67 16.65
CA CYS A 359 -10.12 -34.58 16.04
C CYS A 359 -9.68 -35.93 15.48
N LEU A 360 -9.21 -35.94 14.23
CA LEU A 360 -8.79 -37.14 13.52
C LEU A 360 -7.62 -37.85 14.21
N ALA A 361 -6.70 -37.08 14.78
CA ALA A 361 -5.55 -37.64 15.47
C ALA A 361 -5.93 -38.22 16.86
N CYS A 362 -6.94 -37.67 17.54
CA CYS A 362 -7.55 -38.32 18.72
C CYS A 362 -8.23 -39.66 18.39
N LYS A 363 -8.63 -39.85 17.13
CA LYS A 363 -9.21 -41.10 16.60
C LYS A 363 -8.14 -42.05 16.04
N GLY A 364 -6.85 -41.77 16.26
CA GLY A 364 -5.73 -42.59 15.83
C GLY A 364 -5.33 -42.44 14.36
N LEU A 365 -5.85 -41.43 13.64
CA LEU A 365 -5.52 -41.21 12.24
C LEU A 365 -4.23 -40.39 12.09
N LYS A 366 -3.26 -40.95 11.36
CA LYS A 366 -1.95 -40.31 11.10
C LYS A 366 -2.02 -39.38 9.88
N GLN A 367 -1.29 -38.28 9.94
CA GLN A 367 -1.16 -37.35 8.82
C GLN A 367 -0.35 -38.05 7.70
N GLY A 368 -0.87 -38.05 6.46
CA GLY A 368 -0.22 -38.69 5.31
C GLY A 368 -0.68 -40.12 4.99
N GLN A 369 -1.47 -40.78 5.84
CA GLN A 369 -2.03 -42.08 5.50
C GLN A 369 -3.24 -41.94 4.54
N PRO A 370 -3.27 -42.67 3.42
CA PRO A 370 -4.43 -42.74 2.55
C PRO A 370 -5.63 -43.27 3.32
N ARG A 371 -6.78 -42.60 3.22
CA ARG A 371 -8.01 -43.08 3.87
C ARG A 371 -8.56 -44.25 3.05
N PRO A 372 -9.04 -45.34 3.68
CA PRO A 372 -9.84 -46.31 2.96
C PRO A 372 -11.06 -45.60 2.38
N SER A 373 -11.29 -45.78 1.09
CA SER A 373 -12.47 -45.24 0.41
C SER A 373 -13.72 -45.78 1.11
N LYS A 374 -14.64 -44.90 1.50
CA LYS A 374 -15.94 -45.36 2.00
C LYS A 374 -16.59 -46.16 0.88
N LYS A 375 -16.81 -47.46 1.09
CA LYS A 375 -17.79 -48.21 0.28
C LYS A 375 -19.11 -47.45 0.38
N ARG A 376 -19.59 -46.94 -0.75
CA ARG A 376 -21.00 -46.52 -0.86
C ARG A 376 -21.82 -47.78 -0.60
N VAL A 377 -22.52 -47.80 0.52
CA VAL A 377 -23.64 -48.70 0.71
C VAL A 377 -24.73 -48.18 -0.23
N ILE A 378 -25.24 -49.07 -1.08
CA ILE A 378 -26.33 -48.81 -2.03
C ILE A 378 -27.58 -48.38 -1.26
#